data_AF-A0A2R9T1L8-F1
#
_entry.id   AF-A0A2R9T1L8-F1
#
_cell.length_a   1.000
_cell.length_b   1.000
_cell.length_c   1.000
_cell.angle_alpha   90.00
_cell.angle_beta   90.00
_cell.angle_gamma   90.00
#
_symmetry.space_group_name_H-M   'P 1'
#
loop_
_entity.id
_entity.type
_entity.pdbx_description
1 polymer ?
#
loop_
_entity_poly.entity_id
_entity_poly.type
_entity_poly.pdbx_seq_one_letter_code
_entity_poly.pdbx_strand_id
1 'polypeptide(L)'
;MVSMLLYVLLLPLTIYATLHHELQGLPAGAFAELVVKPVIWIALFMFLLNVFTYAAVKLSFNPAVKLKEVMARFGTLLTLFLMLYVVSLLFLFLNGDISKVIILLSFISTLMTVPLLVMTSYKRRMVGGLDPLYAILLVYVAVMLVIVILGNSMIGYITGF
;
A
#
# COMPACT_ATOMS: atom_id res chain seq x y z
N MET A 1 4.65 7.75 -9.77
CA MET A 1 5.77 7.94 -8.81
C MET A 1 5.39 8.94 -7.73
N VAL A 2 4.95 10.16 -8.07
CA VAL A 2 4.44 11.14 -7.08
C VAL A 2 3.34 10.55 -6.20
N SER A 3 2.38 9.82 -6.80
CA SER A 3 1.31 9.13 -6.07
C SER A 3 1.78 8.10 -5.04
N MET A 4 2.89 7.39 -5.29
CA MET A 4 3.44 6.48 -4.28
C MET A 4 3.97 7.25 -3.07
N LEU A 5 4.70 8.34 -3.31
CA LEU A 5 5.19 9.21 -2.23
C LEU A 5 4.03 9.80 -1.44
N LEU A 6 3.00 10.29 -2.14
CA LEU A 6 1.78 10.79 -1.51
C LEU A 6 1.09 9.72 -0.68
N TYR A 7 1.02 8.47 -1.15
CA TYR A 7 0.36 7.39 -0.44
C TYR A 7 1.09 7.02 0.85
N VAL A 8 2.42 6.93 0.76
CA VAL A 8 3.31 6.66 1.89
C VAL A 8 3.16 7.72 2.98
N LEU A 9 2.94 8.98 2.60
CA LEU A 9 2.73 10.08 3.54
C LEU A 9 1.29 10.17 4.05
N LEU A 10 0.30 10.01 3.16
CA LEU A 10 -1.11 10.21 3.49
C LEU A 10 -1.65 9.13 4.42
N LEU A 11 -1.30 7.86 4.20
CA LEU A 11 -1.79 6.79 5.08
C LEU A 11 -1.48 7.07 6.57
N PRO A 12 -0.23 7.28 7.00
CA PRO A 12 0.06 7.53 8.40
C PRO A 12 -0.47 8.88 8.89
N LEU A 13 -0.55 9.90 8.02
CA LEU A 13 -1.20 11.18 8.35
C LEU A 13 -2.70 11.03 8.62
N THR A 14 -3.42 10.25 7.81
CA THR A 14 -4.86 10.01 8.01
C THR A 14 -5.13 9.21 9.28
N ILE A 15 -4.26 8.25 9.60
CA ILE A 15 -4.32 7.51 10.85
C ILE A 15 -4.07 8.44 12.03
N TYR A 16 -3.01 9.26 11.97
CA TYR A 16 -2.69 10.25 13.00
C TYR A 16 -3.84 11.24 13.23
N ALA A 17 -4.39 11.81 12.16
CA ALA A 17 -5.50 12.76 12.24
C ALA A 17 -6.73 12.13 12.88
N THR A 18 -7.04 10.89 12.51
CA THR A 18 -8.19 10.15 13.05
C THR A 18 -8.01 9.85 14.53
N LEU A 19 -6.85 9.32 14.93
CA LEU A 19 -6.55 9.04 16.34
C LEU A 19 -6.52 10.32 17.19
N HIS A 20 -5.97 11.41 16.65
CA HIS A 20 -5.96 12.71 17.34
C HIS A 20 -7.37 13.24 17.59
N HIS A 21 -8.27 13.08 16.62
CA HIS A 21 -9.66 13.48 16.76
C HIS A 21 -10.39 12.63 17.81
N GLU A 22 -10.20 11.31 17.80
CA GLU A 22 -10.87 10.40 18.73
C GLU A 22 -10.42 10.54 20.19
N LEU A 23 -9.11 10.70 20.39
CA LEU A 23 -8.51 10.80 21.72
C LEU A 23 -8.55 12.24 22.27
N GLN A 24 -9.19 13.17 21.55
CA GLN A 24 -9.26 14.60 21.88
C GLN A 24 -7.87 15.22 22.11
N GLY A 25 -6.88 14.74 21.36
CA GLY A 25 -5.48 15.09 21.54
C GLY A 25 -4.56 13.87 21.54
N LEU A 26 -3.27 14.11 21.29
CA LEU A 26 -2.22 13.09 21.40
C LEU A 26 -1.06 13.65 22.22
N PRO A 27 -0.31 12.79 22.93
CA PRO A 27 0.83 13.22 23.74
C PRO A 27 1.94 13.84 22.87
N ALA A 28 2.81 14.64 23.50
CA ALA A 28 3.99 15.19 22.86
C ALA A 28 4.87 14.07 22.29
N GLY A 29 5.32 14.21 21.04
CA GLY A 29 6.10 13.21 20.33
C GLY A 29 5.30 12.19 19.51
N ALA A 30 3.97 12.11 19.68
CA ALA A 30 3.13 11.16 18.94
C ALA A 30 3.23 11.29 17.41
N PHE A 31 3.49 12.48 16.88
CA PHE A 31 3.67 12.69 15.44
C PHE A 31 4.91 11.94 14.90
N ALA A 32 6.02 11.93 15.64
CA ALA A 32 7.22 11.21 15.21
C ALA A 32 6.98 9.69 15.20
N GLU A 33 6.29 9.19 16.22
CA GLU A 33 5.97 7.77 16.38
C GLU A 33 4.93 7.26 15.37
N LEU A 34 3.90 8.05 15.08
CA LEU A 34 2.75 7.64 14.26
C LEU A 34 2.86 8.08 12.79
N VAL A 35 3.71 9.06 12.47
CA VAL A 35 3.89 9.56 11.10
C VAL A 35 5.29 9.29 10.59
N VAL A 36 6.32 9.80 11.26
CA VAL A 36 7.69 9.75 10.73
C VAL A 36 8.23 8.33 10.65
N LYS A 37 8.11 7.54 11.72
CA LYS A 37 8.58 6.14 11.72
C LYS A 37 7.80 5.27 10.71
N PRO A 38 6.45 5.31 10.66
CA PRO A 38 5.69 4.48 9.72
C PRO A 38 5.94 4.84 8.26
N VAL A 39 6.18 6.11 7.92
CA VAL A 39 6.50 6.55 6.54
C VAL A 39 7.65 5.72 5.94
N ILE A 40 8.71 5.45 6.71
CA ILE A 40 9.86 4.67 6.23
C ILE A 40 9.44 3.23 5.92
N TRP A 41 8.71 2.60 6.84
CA TRP A 41 8.24 1.22 6.69
C TRP A 41 7.24 1.06 5.55
N ILE A 42 6.32 2.02 5.40
CA ILE A 42 5.33 2.04 4.32
C ILE A 42 6.02 2.29 2.97
N ALA A 43 7.05 3.15 2.92
CA ALA A 43 7.85 3.34 1.71
C ALA A 43 8.50 2.02 1.26
N LEU A 44 9.14 1.32 2.19
CA LEU A 44 9.77 0.03 1.93
C LEU A 44 8.73 -1.02 1.50
N PHE A 45 7.60 -1.08 2.20
CA PHE A 45 6.48 -1.96 1.87
C PHE A 45 5.97 -1.73 0.44
N MET A 46 5.69 -0.47 0.09
CA MET A 46 5.18 -0.10 -1.23
C MET A 46 6.20 -0.38 -2.34
N PHE A 47 7.49 -0.21 -2.04
CA PHE A 47 8.57 -0.59 -2.96
C PHE A 47 8.59 -2.10 -3.21
N LEU A 48 8.58 -2.92 -2.15
CA LEU A 48 8.55 -4.38 -2.26
C LEU A 48 7.31 -4.88 -3.00
N LEU A 49 6.14 -4.32 -2.68
CA LEU A 49 4.89 -4.61 -3.38
C LEU A 49 5.00 -4.34 -4.89
N ASN A 50 5.66 -3.25 -5.26
CA ASN A 50 5.92 -2.96 -6.66
C ASN A 50 6.88 -3.98 -7.31
N VAL A 51 7.94 -4.37 -6.60
CA VAL A 51 8.92 -5.36 -7.07
C VAL A 51 8.26 -6.72 -7.31
N PHE A 52 7.40 -7.18 -6.41
CA PHE A 52 6.66 -8.44 -6.61
C PHE A 52 5.67 -8.35 -7.77
N THR A 53 4.96 -7.21 -7.88
CA THR A 53 4.08 -6.97 -9.02
C THR A 53 4.86 -7.00 -10.33
N TYR A 54 6.04 -6.38 -10.38
CA TYR A 54 6.93 -6.42 -11.54
C TYR A 54 7.40 -7.83 -11.87
N ALA A 55 7.83 -8.61 -10.87
CA ALA A 55 8.24 -9.99 -11.06
C ALA A 55 7.09 -10.82 -11.66
N ALA A 56 5.87 -10.66 -11.15
CA ALA A 56 4.69 -11.37 -11.65
C ALA A 56 4.33 -10.95 -13.10
N VAL A 57 4.38 -9.66 -13.42
CA VAL A 57 4.18 -9.18 -14.80
C VAL A 57 5.23 -9.77 -15.73
N LYS A 58 6.50 -9.76 -15.31
CA LYS A 58 7.61 -10.25 -16.13
C LYS A 58 7.52 -11.76 -16.38
N LEU A 59 7.11 -12.53 -15.37
CA LEU A 59 7.03 -13.99 -15.43
C LEU A 59 5.76 -14.54 -16.10
N SER A 60 4.70 -13.73 -16.22
CA SER A 60 3.37 -14.21 -16.64
C SER A 60 2.71 -13.41 -17.78
N PHE A 61 3.09 -12.14 -17.98
CA PHE A 61 2.41 -11.27 -18.96
C PHE A 61 3.34 -10.73 -20.05
N ASN A 62 4.48 -10.15 -19.67
CA ASN A 62 5.39 -9.48 -20.58
C ASN A 62 6.86 -9.60 -20.12
N PRO A 63 7.65 -10.53 -20.66
CA PRO A 63 9.04 -10.76 -20.23
C PRO A 63 9.98 -9.58 -20.50
N ALA A 64 9.65 -8.74 -21.48
CA ALA A 64 10.43 -7.57 -21.86
C ALA A 64 10.08 -6.31 -21.04
N VAL A 65 9.14 -6.40 -20.09
CA VAL A 65 8.73 -5.24 -19.27
C VAL A 65 9.90 -4.74 -18.42
N LYS A 66 10.00 -3.41 -18.27
CA LYS A 66 10.97 -2.75 -17.39
C LYS A 66 10.32 -2.40 -16.06
N LEU A 67 11.07 -2.47 -14.96
CA LEU A 67 10.58 -2.11 -13.63
C LEU A 67 9.97 -0.70 -13.59
N LYS A 68 10.63 0.28 -14.23
CA LYS A 68 10.15 1.67 -14.34
C LYS A 68 8.73 1.76 -14.94
N GLU A 69 8.41 0.90 -15.91
CA GLU A 69 7.08 0.89 -16.55
C GLU A 69 6.02 0.37 -15.58
N VAL A 70 6.31 -0.72 -14.86
CA VAL A 70 5.41 -1.26 -13.83
C VAL A 70 5.22 -0.26 -12.69
N MET A 71 6.30 0.38 -12.21
CA MET A 71 6.25 1.45 -11.21
C MET A 71 5.37 2.62 -11.66
N ALA A 72 5.44 3.01 -12.93
CA ALA A 72 4.62 4.08 -13.47
C ALA A 72 3.13 3.72 -13.43
N ARG A 73 2.76 2.54 -13.95
CA ARG A 73 1.36 2.06 -13.95
C ARG A 73 0.81 1.88 -12.54
N PHE A 74 1.60 1.30 -11.66
CA PHE A 74 1.24 1.13 -10.26
C PHE A 74 0.93 2.48 -9.62
N GLY A 75 1.81 3.47 -9.82
CA GLY A 75 1.56 4.82 -9.33
C GLY A 75 0.28 5.43 -9.90
N THR A 76 0.01 5.27 -11.19
CA THR A 76 -1.23 5.79 -11.80
C THR A 76 -2.47 5.19 -11.16
N LEU A 77 -2.50 3.85 -10.97
CA LEU A 77 -3.63 3.14 -10.38
C LEU A 77 -3.81 3.43 -8.89
N LEU A 78 -2.73 3.76 -8.18
CA LEU A 78 -2.76 4.14 -6.77
C LEU A 78 -3.54 5.44 -6.52
N THR A 79 -3.67 6.30 -7.54
CA THR A 79 -4.37 7.60 -7.45
C THR A 79 -5.83 7.44 -7.01
N LEU A 80 -6.49 6.37 -7.41
CA LEU A 80 -7.87 6.09 -7.00
C LEU A 80 -7.97 5.92 -5.48
N PHE A 81 -7.03 5.20 -4.88
CA PHE A 81 -7.01 4.93 -3.44
C PHE A 81 -6.52 6.14 -2.63
N LEU A 82 -5.66 6.98 -3.23
CA LEU A 82 -5.31 8.27 -2.64
C LEU A 82 -6.53 9.17 -2.43
N MET A 83 -7.43 9.22 -3.42
CA MET A 83 -8.66 10.00 -3.30
C MET A 83 -9.52 9.50 -2.15
N LEU A 84 -9.53 8.21 -1.85
CA LEU A 84 -10.27 7.67 -0.71
C LEU A 84 -9.70 8.15 0.64
N TYR A 85 -8.38 8.33 0.77
CA TYR A 85 -7.81 8.95 1.97
C TYR A 85 -8.22 10.42 2.12
N VAL A 86 -8.26 11.16 1.02
CA VAL A 86 -8.77 12.54 1.04
C VAL A 86 -10.24 12.57 1.46
N VAL A 87 -11.05 11.66 0.93
CA VAL A 87 -12.46 11.52 1.32
C VAL A 87 -12.59 11.14 2.79
N SER A 88 -11.78 10.23 3.31
CA SER A 88 -11.74 9.90 4.74
C SER A 88 -11.47 11.14 5.60
N LEU A 89 -10.50 11.98 5.23
CA LEU A 89 -10.22 13.21 5.97
C LEU A 89 -11.41 14.18 5.98
N LEU A 90 -12.20 14.24 4.90
CA LEU A 90 -13.45 15.02 4.88
C LEU A 90 -14.47 14.42 5.85
N PHE A 91 -14.63 13.10 5.83
CA PHE A 91 -15.55 12.40 6.73
C PHE A 91 -15.13 12.48 8.20
N LEU A 92 -13.86 12.73 8.50
CA LEU A 92 -13.40 12.92 9.87
C LEU A 92 -14.16 14.05 10.60
N PHE A 93 -14.58 15.09 9.88
CA PHE A 93 -15.37 16.20 10.45
C PHE A 93 -16.85 15.87 10.62
N LEU A 94 -17.36 14.85 9.93
CA LEU A 94 -18.77 14.46 9.97
C LEU A 94 -18.99 13.29 10.93
N ASN A 95 -18.18 12.25 10.80
CA ASN A 95 -18.26 11.02 11.58
C ASN A 95 -16.91 10.26 11.54
N GLY A 96 -16.24 10.20 12.69
CA GLY A 96 -14.95 9.52 12.83
C GLY A 96 -15.00 8.01 12.54
N ASP A 97 -16.12 7.33 12.82
CA ASP A 97 -16.27 5.89 12.53
C ASP A 97 -16.28 5.62 11.03
N ILE A 98 -17.00 6.44 10.26
CA ILE A 98 -17.02 6.34 8.79
C ILE A 98 -15.63 6.61 8.23
N SER A 99 -14.91 7.62 8.76
CA SER A 99 -13.53 7.89 8.34
C SER A 99 -12.62 6.66 8.54
N LYS A 100 -12.65 6.03 9.73
CA LYS A 100 -11.87 4.81 10.02
C LYS A 100 -12.18 3.67 9.06
N VAL A 101 -13.47 3.45 8.76
CA VAL A 101 -13.89 2.42 7.80
C VAL A 101 -13.34 2.72 6.41
N ILE A 102 -13.40 3.97 5.95
CA ILE A 102 -12.84 4.38 4.65
C ILE A 102 -11.32 4.17 4.63
N ILE A 103 -10.58 4.52 5.68
CA ILE A 103 -9.12 4.28 5.77
C ILE A 103 -8.81 2.79 5.62
N LEU A 104 -9.51 1.95 6.40
CA LEU A 104 -9.29 0.50 6.39
C LEU A 104 -9.59 -0.10 5.01
N LEU A 105 -10.73 0.27 4.42
CA LEU A 105 -11.11 -0.19 3.08
C LEU A 105 -10.11 0.30 2.02
N SER A 106 -9.67 1.55 2.08
CA SER A 106 -8.68 2.12 1.16
C SER A 106 -7.37 1.34 1.20
N PHE A 107 -6.91 1.02 2.41
CA PHE A 107 -5.69 0.25 2.62
C PHE A 107 -5.83 -1.17 2.05
N ILE A 108 -6.85 -1.92 2.48
CA ILE A 108 -7.07 -3.31 2.03
C ILE A 108 -7.27 -3.36 0.51
N SER A 109 -8.10 -2.48 -0.05
CA SER A 109 -8.33 -2.43 -1.49
C SER A 109 -7.07 -2.04 -2.25
N THR A 110 -6.19 -1.20 -1.70
CA THR A 110 -4.89 -0.93 -2.32
C THR A 110 -4.06 -2.20 -2.44
N LEU A 111 -3.95 -2.97 -1.36
CA LEU A 111 -3.14 -4.19 -1.31
C LEU A 111 -3.61 -5.27 -2.27
N MET A 112 -4.93 -5.44 -2.38
CA MET A 112 -5.53 -6.48 -3.20
C MET A 112 -5.66 -6.04 -4.66
N THR A 113 -6.15 -4.82 -4.89
CA THR A 113 -6.60 -4.39 -6.22
C THR A 113 -5.49 -3.77 -7.05
N VAL A 114 -4.56 -2.99 -6.47
CA VAL A 114 -3.51 -2.33 -7.27
C VAL A 114 -2.61 -3.32 -8.00
N PRO A 115 -2.01 -4.33 -7.33
CA PRO A 115 -1.16 -5.31 -8.02
C PRO A 115 -1.92 -6.05 -9.13
N LEU A 116 -3.16 -6.45 -8.84
CA LEU A 116 -4.04 -7.13 -9.79
C LEU A 116 -4.33 -6.27 -11.03
N LEU A 117 -4.68 -4.99 -10.83
CA LEU A 117 -4.96 -4.07 -11.93
C LEU A 117 -3.70 -3.77 -12.75
N VAL A 118 -2.55 -3.65 -12.10
CA VAL A 118 -1.27 -3.48 -12.81
C VAL A 118 -1.02 -4.70 -13.69
N MET A 119 -1.15 -5.91 -13.16
CA MET A 119 -0.92 -7.14 -13.91
C MET A 119 -1.87 -7.28 -15.10
N THR A 120 -3.16 -7.13 -14.87
CA THR A 120 -4.19 -7.26 -15.91
C THR A 120 -4.17 -6.12 -16.95
N SER A 121 -3.52 -4.99 -16.65
CA SER A 121 -3.28 -3.93 -17.64
C SER A 121 -2.30 -4.33 -18.76
N TYR A 122 -1.53 -5.41 -18.59
CA TYR A 122 -0.64 -5.93 -19.62
C TYR A 122 -1.36 -6.94 -20.49
N LYS A 123 -1.37 -6.70 -21.81
CA LYS A 123 -1.72 -7.76 -22.78
C LYS A 123 -0.68 -8.86 -22.68
N ARG A 124 -1.12 -10.11 -22.50
CA ARG A 124 -0.25 -11.29 -22.46
C ARG A 124 0.42 -11.46 -23.82
N ARG A 125 1.76 -11.47 -23.87
CA ARG A 125 2.56 -11.56 -25.12
C ARG A 125 3.37 -12.85 -25.23
N MET A 126 2.98 -13.88 -24.51
CA MET A 126 3.80 -15.07 -24.28
C MET A 126 2.92 -16.33 -24.35
N VAL A 127 3.34 -17.25 -25.22
CA VAL A 127 2.65 -18.53 -25.52
C VAL A 127 3.02 -19.63 -24.50
N GLY A 128 3.92 -19.32 -23.56
CA GLY A 128 4.28 -20.13 -22.39
C GLY A 128 4.74 -19.23 -21.23
N GLY A 129 4.86 -19.78 -20.01
CA GLY A 129 5.21 -19.04 -18.79
C GLY A 129 4.24 -19.32 -17.63
N LEU A 130 4.42 -18.66 -16.49
CA LEU A 130 3.57 -18.87 -15.31
C LEU A 130 2.12 -18.48 -15.65
N ASP A 131 1.16 -19.31 -15.29
CA ASP A 131 -0.25 -18.96 -15.48
C ASP A 131 -0.59 -17.67 -14.71
N PRO A 132 -1.36 -16.73 -15.32
CA PRO A 132 -1.77 -15.49 -14.66
C PRO A 132 -2.35 -15.67 -13.26
N LEU A 133 -3.14 -16.72 -13.03
CA LEU A 133 -3.74 -16.99 -11.73
C LEU A 133 -2.67 -17.35 -10.70
N TYR A 134 -1.70 -18.20 -11.04
CA TYR A 134 -0.58 -18.52 -10.15
C TYR A 134 0.32 -17.31 -9.89
N ALA A 135 0.53 -16.45 -10.89
CA ALA A 135 1.29 -15.22 -10.72
C ALA A 135 0.61 -14.25 -9.73
N ILE A 136 -0.72 -14.12 -9.82
CA ILE A 136 -1.51 -13.29 -8.89
C ILE A 136 -1.43 -13.86 -7.47
N LEU A 137 -1.60 -15.18 -7.32
CA LEU A 137 -1.47 -15.84 -6.02
C LEU A 137 -0.10 -15.63 -5.40
N LEU A 138 0.97 -15.71 -6.19
CA LEU A 138 2.34 -15.48 -5.72
C LEU A 138 2.50 -14.05 -5.18
N VAL A 139 1.94 -13.05 -5.85
CA VAL A 139 1.94 -11.67 -5.35
C VAL A 139 1.24 -11.55 -3.99
N TYR A 140 0.07 -12.18 -3.82
CA TYR A 140 -0.64 -12.13 -2.54
C TYR A 140 0.09 -12.86 -1.42
N VAL A 141 0.73 -14.00 -1.71
CA VAL A 141 1.59 -14.69 -0.75
C VAL A 141 2.77 -13.79 -0.36
N ALA A 142 3.42 -13.14 -1.33
CA ALA A 142 4.53 -12.23 -1.06
C ALA A 142 4.09 -11.01 -0.23
N VAL A 143 2.90 -10.46 -0.49
CA VAL A 143 2.29 -9.38 0.31
C VAL A 143 2.08 -9.84 1.75
N MET A 144 1.48 -11.01 1.97
CA MET A 144 1.26 -11.54 3.32
C MET A 144 2.58 -11.74 4.06
N LEU A 145 3.60 -12.30 3.40
CA LEU A 145 4.92 -12.48 4.00
C LEU A 145 5.55 -11.14 4.40
N VAL A 146 5.45 -10.11 3.55
CA VAL A 146 6.00 -8.79 3.91
C VAL A 146 5.22 -8.16 5.06
N ILE A 147 3.89 -8.29 5.10
CA ILE A 147 3.10 -7.81 6.24
C ILE A 147 3.57 -8.47 7.54
N VAL A 148 3.80 -9.80 7.53
CA VAL A 148 4.30 -10.53 8.70
C VAL A 148 5.70 -10.08 9.09
N ILE A 149 6.62 -9.95 8.14
CA ILE A 149 8.01 -9.54 8.40
C ILE A 149 8.06 -8.12 8.96
N LEU A 150 7.39 -7.17 8.31
CA LEU A 150 7.37 -5.78 8.75
C LEU A 150 6.59 -5.62 10.06
N GLY A 151 5.48 -6.34 10.22
CA GLY A 151 4.69 -6.36 11.46
C GLY A 151 5.52 -6.85 12.65
N ASN A 152 6.23 -7.98 12.51
CA ASN A 152 7.12 -8.48 13.56
C ASN A 152 8.27 -7.52 13.84
N SER A 153 8.83 -6.87 12.81
CA SER A 153 9.90 -5.88 12.99
C SER A 153 9.42 -4.65 13.78
N MET A 154 8.18 -4.20 13.53
CA MET A 154 7.57 -3.10 14.28
C MET A 154 7.22 -3.51 15.71
N ILE A 155 6.66 -4.70 15.91
CA ILE A 155 6.30 -5.20 17.25
C ILE A 155 7.56 -5.41 18.10
N GLY A 156 8.60 -6.07 17.58
CA GLY A 156 9.86 -6.28 18.31
C GLY A 156 10.52 -4.96 18.73
N TYR A 157 10.48 -3.95 17.85
CA TYR A 157 10.97 -2.61 18.17
C TYR A 157 10.14 -1.92 19.28
N ILE A 158 8.83 -2.17 19.37
CA ILE A 158 7.95 -1.61 20.41
C ILE A 158 8.08 -2.39 21.73
N THR A 159 8.30 -3.71 21.68
CA THR A 159 8.38 -4.57 22.87
C THR A 159 9.79 -4.70 23.45
N GLY A 160 10.83 -4.17 22.79
CA GLY A 160 12.21 -4.19 23.28
C GLY A 160 12.85 -5.59 23.29
N PHE A 161 12.34 -6.51 22.47
CA PHE A 161 12.85 -7.86 22.27
C PHE A 161 13.06 -8.14 20.78
#